data_AF-A0A6V8N328-F1
#
_entry.id   AF-A0A6V8N328-F1
#
_cell.length_a   1.000
_cell.length_b   1.000
_cell.length_c   1.000
_cell.angle_alpha   90.00
_cell.angle_beta   90.00
_cell.angle_gamma   90.00
#
_symmetry.space_group_name_H-M   'P 1'
#
loop_
_entity.id
_entity.type
_entity.pdbx_description
1 polymer ?
#
loop_
_entity_poly.entity_id
_entity_poly.type
_entity_poly.pdbx_seq_one_letter_code
_entity_poly.pdbx_strand_id
1 'polypeptide(L)'
;MTIEEAFGAVIRRLRRERKLSQEQLSLASFLDRTFISHIEGGKQQPSMVSLFALASALNVLPSDIISEVEIVLNLISSQRLPKGGPGIEKQWIRNLESHMKGAQLEERSETVLVVDDELQVREVICELLRAYGFPVLEAEDGMAAVQLVKEQGENISLVIMDVAMPRKNGLEAYHEIKKLRPGLQIILVSGYHSGIFDSEVTILQKPFSPETLLTQMRLMLGASPPG
;
A
#
# COMPACT_ATOMS: atom_id res chain seq x y z
N MET A 1 14.40 21.97 2.57
CA MET A 1 14.56 20.62 3.13
C MET A 1 13.73 19.68 2.28
N THR A 2 14.34 18.63 1.75
CA THR A 2 13.61 17.60 0.98
C THR A 2 12.88 16.63 1.91
N ILE A 3 12.02 15.77 1.35
CA ILE A 3 11.32 14.73 2.12
C ILE A 3 12.31 13.72 2.73
N GLU A 4 13.35 13.36 1.99
CA GLU A 4 14.43 12.47 2.44
C GLU A 4 15.19 13.09 3.62
N GLU A 5 15.54 14.37 3.54
CA GLU A 5 16.21 15.09 4.63
C GLU A 5 15.33 15.16 5.89
N ALA A 6 14.01 15.35 5.72
CA ALA A 6 13.05 15.40 6.81
C ALA A 6 12.91 14.02 7.50
N PHE A 7 12.74 12.94 6.73
CA PHE A 7 12.77 11.57 7.27
C PHE A 7 14.09 11.29 7.99
N GLY A 8 15.21 11.65 7.37
CA GLY A 8 16.53 11.45 7.95
C GLY A 8 16.71 12.15 9.30
N ALA A 9 16.22 13.39 9.42
CA ALA A 9 16.24 14.15 10.67
C ALA A 9 15.37 13.50 11.75
N VAL A 10 14.14 13.12 11.42
CA VAL A 10 13.17 12.51 12.34
C VAL A 10 13.68 11.16 12.86
N ILE A 11 14.05 10.24 11.96
CA ILE A 11 14.55 8.91 12.33
C ILE A 11 15.82 9.02 13.18
N ARG A 12 16.75 9.90 12.80
CA ARG A 12 17.99 10.11 13.55
C ARG A 12 17.74 10.62 14.96
N ARG A 13 16.78 11.54 15.13
CA ARG A 13 16.38 12.07 16.43
C ARG A 13 15.76 10.97 17.29
N LEU A 14 14.75 10.26 16.78
CA LEU A 14 14.05 9.19 17.49
C LEU A 14 15.01 8.08 17.94
N ARG A 15 15.97 7.70 17.09
CA ARG A 15 17.02 6.73 17.45
C ARG A 15 17.89 7.24 18.60
N ARG A 16 18.33 8.50 18.55
CA ARG A 16 19.19 9.10 19.59
C ARG A 16 18.47 9.27 20.93
N GLU A 17 17.19 9.65 20.92
CA GLU A 17 16.36 9.72 22.13
C GLU A 17 16.26 8.36 22.85
N ARG A 18 16.26 7.27 22.07
CA ARG A 18 16.31 5.89 22.57
C ARG A 18 17.70 5.37 22.87
N LYS A 19 18.73 6.20 22.69
CA LYS A 19 20.14 5.86 22.91
C LYS A 19 20.61 4.64 22.10
N LEU A 20 20.01 4.41 20.93
CA LEU A 20 20.39 3.33 20.03
C LEU A 20 21.51 3.78 19.09
N SER A 21 22.49 2.91 18.82
CA SER A 21 23.40 3.06 17.69
C SER A 21 22.70 2.68 16.37
N GLN A 22 23.26 3.07 15.22
CA GLN A 22 22.72 2.62 13.92
C GLN A 22 22.80 1.09 13.76
N GLU A 23 23.82 0.45 14.34
CA GLU A 23 23.96 -1.01 14.39
C GLU A 23 22.80 -1.64 15.19
N GLN A 24 22.47 -1.09 16.36
CA GLN A 24 21.38 -1.59 17.19
C GLN A 24 20.02 -1.38 16.52
N LEU A 25 19.82 -0.25 15.84
CA LEU A 25 18.61 -0.01 15.07
C LEU A 25 18.49 -0.97 13.88
N SER A 26 19.61 -1.27 13.19
CA SER A 26 19.68 -2.26 12.11
C SER A 26 19.23 -3.63 12.57
N LEU A 27 19.77 -4.11 13.69
CA LEU A 27 19.39 -5.40 14.27
C LEU A 27 17.91 -5.43 14.67
N ALA A 28 17.39 -4.35 15.27
CA ALA A 28 16.01 -4.29 15.75
C ALA A 28 14.97 -4.14 14.62
N SER A 29 15.32 -3.49 13.51
CA SER A 29 14.42 -3.33 12.36
C SER A 29 14.62 -4.38 11.27
N PHE A 30 15.64 -5.24 11.40
CA PHE A 30 16.08 -6.17 10.34
C PHE A 30 16.46 -5.48 9.01
N LEU A 31 16.78 -4.18 9.05
CA LEU A 31 17.23 -3.42 7.89
C LEU A 31 18.75 -3.32 7.88
N ASP A 32 19.36 -3.26 6.69
CA ASP A 32 20.80 -3.06 6.55
C ASP A 32 21.27 -1.73 7.20
N ARG A 33 22.42 -1.76 7.88
CA ARG A 33 22.96 -0.57 8.55
C ARG A 33 23.32 0.55 7.56
N THR A 34 23.82 0.22 6.38
CA THR A 34 24.13 1.21 5.33
C THR A 34 22.85 1.89 4.86
N PHE A 35 21.78 1.12 4.69
CA PHE A 35 20.46 1.64 4.38
C PHE A 35 19.95 2.61 5.45
N ILE A 36 20.07 2.26 6.74
CA ILE A 36 19.76 3.19 7.84
C ILE A 36 20.62 4.45 7.77
N SER A 37 21.91 4.32 7.46
CA SER A 37 22.78 5.48 7.30
C SER A 37 22.38 6.37 6.12
N HIS A 38 21.86 5.80 5.03
CA HIS A 38 21.33 6.56 3.89
C HIS A 38 20.06 7.31 4.26
N ILE A 39 19.13 6.65 4.97
CA ILE A 39 17.92 7.29 5.48
C ILE A 39 18.30 8.44 6.40
N GLU A 40 19.06 8.16 7.46
CA GLU A 40 19.44 9.20 8.42
C GLU A 40 20.22 10.33 7.75
N GLY A 41 21.01 10.02 6.72
CA GLY A 41 21.79 10.99 5.94
C GLY A 41 20.97 11.83 4.95
N GLY A 42 19.67 11.58 4.82
CA GLY A 42 18.81 12.27 3.85
C GLY A 42 19.09 11.89 2.39
N LYS A 43 19.73 10.74 2.16
CA LYS A 43 20.05 10.25 0.80
C LYS A 43 18.94 9.39 0.21
N GLN A 44 18.05 8.89 1.06
CA GLN A 44 17.02 7.94 0.68
C GLN A 44 15.81 8.06 1.61
N GLN A 45 14.61 8.08 1.02
CA GLN A 45 13.36 7.94 1.78
C GLN A 45 13.14 6.46 2.14
N PRO A 46 12.67 6.13 3.36
CA PRO A 46 12.21 4.78 3.65
C PRO A 46 10.98 4.44 2.78
N SER A 47 10.94 3.22 2.24
CA SER A 47 9.67 2.64 1.78
C SER A 47 8.71 2.45 2.97
N MET A 48 7.45 2.13 2.71
CA MET A 48 6.48 1.87 3.78
C MET A 48 6.91 0.69 4.66
N VAL A 49 7.33 -0.46 4.11
CA VAL A 49 7.94 -1.57 4.90
C VAL A 49 9.08 -1.07 5.78
N SER A 50 10.00 -0.29 5.21
CA SER A 50 11.15 0.23 5.95
C SER A 50 10.73 1.17 7.08
N LEU A 51 9.69 1.99 6.83
CA LEU A 51 9.11 2.88 7.82
C LEU A 51 8.46 2.10 8.96
N PHE A 52 7.68 1.05 8.67
CA PHE A 52 7.08 0.18 9.69
C PHE A 52 8.15 -0.54 10.52
N ALA A 53 9.18 -1.08 9.88
CA ALA A 53 10.29 -1.74 10.54
C ALA A 53 11.07 -0.79 11.46
N LEU A 54 11.36 0.43 10.99
CA LEU A 54 11.98 1.48 11.79
C LEU A 54 11.09 1.92 12.94
N ALA A 55 9.79 2.14 12.69
CA ALA A 55 8.83 2.56 13.72
C ALA A 55 8.71 1.51 14.83
N SER A 56 8.61 0.23 14.47
CA SER A 56 8.59 -0.90 15.40
C SER A 56 9.87 -0.95 16.25
N ALA A 57 11.04 -0.88 15.60
CA ALA A 57 12.33 -0.87 16.29
C ALA A 57 12.54 0.36 17.19
N LEU A 58 11.93 1.48 16.81
CA LEU A 58 11.87 2.71 17.58
C LEU A 58 10.67 2.75 18.52
N ASN A 59 9.86 1.70 18.69
CA ASN A 59 8.68 1.72 19.57
C ASN A 59 7.84 3.02 19.43
N VAL A 60 7.57 3.43 18.19
CA VAL A 60 6.67 4.54 17.81
C VAL A 60 5.66 4.05 16.79
N LEU A 61 4.60 4.82 16.59
CA LEU A 61 3.72 4.57 15.47
C LEU A 61 4.33 5.19 14.20
N PRO A 62 4.26 4.51 13.04
CA PRO A 62 4.59 5.09 11.74
C PRO A 62 3.89 6.43 11.50
N SER A 63 2.61 6.55 11.90
CA SER A 63 1.86 7.81 11.79
C SER A 63 2.48 8.98 12.56
N ASP A 64 3.18 8.70 13.65
CA ASP A 64 3.88 9.72 14.44
C ASP A 64 5.09 10.23 13.65
N ILE A 65 5.85 9.31 13.03
CA ILE A 65 6.96 9.66 12.14
C ILE A 65 6.47 10.51 10.97
N ILE A 66 5.40 10.10 10.28
CA ILE A 66 4.82 10.87 9.17
C ILE A 66 4.37 12.26 9.61
N SER A 67 3.65 12.34 10.73
CA SER A 67 3.17 13.64 11.24
C SER A 67 4.33 14.57 11.61
N GLU A 68 5.41 14.04 12.19
CA GLU A 68 6.61 14.82 12.45
C GLU A 68 7.33 15.27 11.17
N VAL A 69 7.44 14.39 10.17
CA VAL A 69 8.01 14.73 8.86
C VAL A 69 7.21 15.85 8.19
N GLU A 70 5.88 15.75 8.17
CA GLU A 70 5.00 16.82 7.67
C GLU A 70 5.21 18.13 8.44
N ILE A 71 5.32 18.09 9.76
CA ILE A 71 5.58 19.28 10.59
C ILE A 71 6.93 19.90 10.21
N VAL A 72 7.98 19.08 10.09
CA VAL A 72 9.33 19.52 9.73
C VAL A 72 9.34 20.18 8.34
N LEU A 73 8.63 19.60 7.37
CA LEU A 73 8.48 20.18 6.03
C LEU A 73 7.68 21.49 6.07
N ASN A 74 6.57 21.52 6.81
CA ASN A 74 5.66 22.67 6.89
C ASN A 74 6.24 23.87 7.65
N LEU A 75 7.06 23.63 8.68
CA LEU A 75 7.74 24.69 9.44
C LEU A 75 8.70 25.53 8.58
N ILE A 76 9.19 24.96 7.48
CA ILE A 76 10.11 25.63 6.56
C ILE A 76 9.34 26.25 5.38
N SER A 77 8.26 25.62 4.93
CA SER A 77 7.35 26.18 3.93
C SER A 77 6.35 27.14 4.58
N SER A 78 6.83 28.30 5.04
CA SER A 78 5.96 29.46 5.30
C SER A 78 5.39 30.02 3.98
N GLN A 79 4.56 29.24 3.27
CA GLN A 79 3.55 29.66 2.28
C GLN A 79 2.90 28.45 1.58
N ARG A 80 1.55 28.47 1.58
CA ARG A 80 0.60 27.68 0.76
C ARG A 80 0.45 26.17 1.05
N LEU A 81 -0.63 25.87 1.78
CA LEU A 81 -1.39 24.62 1.60
C LEU A 81 -2.18 24.69 0.26
N PRO A 82 -2.08 23.69 -0.64
CA PRO A 82 -3.12 23.42 -1.62
C PRO A 82 -4.34 22.78 -0.92
N LYS A 83 -5.54 23.14 -1.34
CA LYS A 83 -6.79 22.56 -0.84
C LYS A 83 -6.98 21.15 -1.42
N GLY A 84 -6.84 20.14 -0.57
CA GLY A 84 -7.06 18.72 -0.85
C GLY A 84 -6.31 17.90 0.21
N GLY A 85 -6.89 17.80 1.41
CA GLY A 85 -6.13 17.58 2.66
C GLY A 85 -5.71 16.14 3.00
N PRO A 86 -4.77 15.99 3.98
CA PRO A 86 -4.07 14.76 4.40
C PRO A 86 -4.89 13.85 5.34
N GLY A 87 -6.21 13.83 5.19
CA GLY A 87 -7.11 13.09 6.10
C GLY A 87 -7.24 11.61 5.77
N ILE A 88 -7.12 11.26 4.48
CA ILE A 88 -7.40 9.90 3.98
C ILE A 88 -6.21 8.98 4.31
N GLU A 89 -4.97 9.38 4.02
CA GLU A 89 -3.77 8.56 4.28
C GLU A 89 -3.56 8.22 5.77
N LYS A 90 -3.74 9.19 6.67
CA LYS A 90 -3.56 8.97 8.13
C LYS A 90 -4.55 7.97 8.70
N GLN A 91 -5.79 7.99 8.21
CA GLN A 91 -6.82 7.08 8.66
C GLN A 91 -6.61 5.67 8.08
N TRP A 92 -6.06 5.57 6.86
CA TRP A 92 -5.74 4.30 6.23
C TRP A 92 -4.56 3.60 6.92
N ILE A 93 -3.50 4.34 7.24
CA ILE A 93 -2.34 3.81 7.98
C ILE A 93 -2.76 3.33 9.38
N ARG A 94 -3.57 4.11 10.10
CA ARG A 94 -4.08 3.73 11.43
C ARG A 94 -4.95 2.47 11.39
N ASN A 95 -5.75 2.29 10.35
CA ASN A 95 -6.58 1.09 10.18
C ASN A 95 -5.73 -0.14 9.81
N LEU A 96 -4.69 0.03 8.98
CA LEU A 96 -3.69 -1.01 8.68
C LEU A 96 -3.01 -1.52 9.97
N GLU A 97 -2.59 -0.59 10.84
CA GLU A 97 -1.87 -0.88 12.09
C GLU A 97 -2.68 -1.72 13.09
N SER A 98 -3.98 -1.50 13.19
CA SER A 98 -4.86 -2.27 14.10
C SER A 98 -5.00 -3.73 13.67
N HIS A 99 -4.90 -4.01 12.37
CA HIS A 99 -5.19 -5.35 11.83
C HIS A 99 -3.93 -6.20 11.62
N MET A 100 -2.79 -5.58 11.32
CA MET A 100 -1.51 -6.30 11.29
C MET A 100 -1.12 -6.91 12.65
N LYS A 101 -1.61 -6.34 13.76
CA LYS A 101 -1.41 -6.90 15.12
C LYS A 101 -2.19 -8.21 15.38
N GLY A 102 -3.16 -8.56 14.53
CA GLY A 102 -4.01 -9.75 14.68
C GLY A 102 -3.87 -10.78 13.56
N ALA A 103 -3.12 -10.50 12.49
CA ALA A 103 -2.94 -11.42 11.38
C ALA A 103 -1.97 -12.55 11.76
N GLN A 104 -2.50 -13.76 11.96
CA GLN A 104 -1.68 -14.97 11.92
C GLN A 104 -1.20 -15.15 10.47
N LEU A 105 0.13 -15.19 10.30
CA LEU A 105 0.83 -15.35 9.02
C LEU A 105 0.64 -16.78 8.50
N GLU A 106 -0.53 -17.07 7.94
CA GLU A 106 -0.72 -18.27 7.10
C GLU A 106 -0.40 -17.89 5.65
N GLU A 107 0.61 -18.53 5.07
CA GLU A 107 0.91 -18.39 3.65
C GLU A 107 -0.29 -18.83 2.81
N ARG A 108 -0.70 -17.97 1.88
CA ARG A 108 -1.80 -18.24 0.95
C ARG A 108 -1.26 -18.66 -0.41
N SER A 109 -1.99 -19.54 -1.10
CA SER A 109 -1.65 -19.95 -2.46
C SER A 109 -2.29 -19.06 -3.53
N GLU A 110 -3.29 -18.27 -3.17
CA GLU A 110 -4.05 -17.44 -4.10
C GLU A 110 -3.27 -16.17 -4.49
N THR A 111 -2.76 -16.12 -5.73
CA THR A 111 -2.04 -14.92 -6.21
C THR A 111 -3.03 -13.81 -6.55
N VAL A 112 -2.73 -12.59 -6.07
CA VAL A 112 -3.51 -11.38 -6.34
C VAL A 112 -2.75 -10.44 -7.28
N LEU A 113 -3.40 -9.98 -8.34
CA LEU A 113 -2.85 -8.95 -9.23
C LEU A 113 -3.38 -7.58 -8.80
N VAL A 114 -2.48 -6.65 -8.48
CA VAL A 114 -2.81 -5.27 -8.13
C VAL A 114 -2.47 -4.34 -9.29
N VAL A 115 -3.44 -3.52 -9.70
CA VAL A 115 -3.35 -2.63 -10.86
C VAL A 115 -3.76 -1.22 -10.46
N ASP A 116 -2.80 -0.30 -10.45
CA ASP A 116 -3.01 1.12 -10.14
C ASP A 116 -1.87 1.91 -10.81
N ASP A 117 -2.15 3.05 -11.44
CA ASP A 117 -1.12 3.86 -12.11
C ASP A 117 -0.31 4.71 -11.14
N GLU A 118 -0.83 4.94 -9.93
CA GLU A 118 -0.12 5.62 -8.87
C GLU A 118 0.76 4.62 -8.09
N LEU A 119 2.08 4.71 -8.30
CA LEU A 119 3.05 3.81 -7.68
C LEU A 119 2.86 3.67 -6.16
N GLN A 120 2.62 4.79 -5.47
CA GLN A 120 2.49 4.81 -4.01
C GLN A 120 1.24 4.05 -3.54
N VAL A 121 0.11 4.20 -4.23
CA VAL A 121 -1.13 3.47 -3.92
C VAL A 121 -0.95 1.98 -4.21
N ARG A 122 -0.34 1.65 -5.36
CA ARG A 122 -0.03 0.27 -5.74
C ARG A 122 0.85 -0.41 -4.69
N GLU A 123 1.95 0.23 -4.27
CA GLU A 123 2.87 -0.29 -3.26
C GLU A 123 2.15 -0.56 -1.94
N VAL A 124 1.34 0.39 -1.44
CA VAL A 124 0.59 0.22 -0.19
C VAL A 124 -0.36 -0.97 -0.24
N ILE A 125 -1.12 -1.13 -1.32
CA ILE A 125 -2.03 -2.28 -1.47
C ILE A 125 -1.22 -3.58 -1.54
N CYS A 126 -0.14 -3.62 -2.31
CA CYS A 126 0.69 -4.82 -2.44
C CYS A 126 1.32 -5.22 -1.10
N GLU A 127 1.84 -4.25 -0.34
CA GLU A 127 2.41 -4.48 0.99
C GLU A 127 1.36 -5.00 1.98
N LEU A 128 0.16 -4.41 1.99
CA LEU A 128 -0.97 -4.91 2.76
C LEU A 128 -1.23 -6.39 2.43
N LEU A 129 -1.38 -6.74 1.16
CA LEU A 129 -1.71 -8.11 0.77
C LEU A 129 -0.60 -9.11 1.13
N ARG A 130 0.67 -8.73 0.90
CA ARG A 130 1.84 -9.54 1.29
C ARG A 130 1.88 -9.76 2.80
N ALA A 131 1.57 -8.74 3.60
CA ALA A 131 1.49 -8.86 5.07
C ALA A 131 0.39 -9.84 5.53
N TYR A 132 -0.62 -10.09 4.70
CA TYR A 132 -1.68 -11.08 4.92
C TYR A 132 -1.42 -12.42 4.24
N GLY A 133 -0.18 -12.66 3.78
CA GLY A 133 0.27 -13.93 3.24
C GLY A 133 -0.07 -14.18 1.77
N PHE A 134 -0.67 -13.21 1.06
CA PHE A 134 -0.96 -13.36 -0.36
C PHE A 134 0.30 -13.17 -1.23
N PRO A 135 0.56 -14.04 -2.22
CA PRO A 135 1.45 -13.74 -3.34
C PRO A 135 0.85 -12.59 -4.17
N VAL A 136 1.68 -11.62 -4.56
CA VAL A 136 1.21 -10.42 -5.27
C VAL A 136 1.99 -10.18 -6.56
N LEU A 137 1.25 -9.98 -7.65
CA LEU A 137 1.73 -9.43 -8.91
C LEU A 137 1.28 -7.97 -9.04
N GLU A 138 2.06 -7.17 -9.76
CA GLU A 138 1.84 -5.73 -9.89
C GLU A 138 1.75 -5.32 -11.35
N ALA A 139 0.84 -4.41 -11.68
CA ALA A 139 0.76 -3.77 -12.98
C ALA A 139 0.52 -2.27 -12.84
N GLU A 140 1.19 -1.48 -13.67
CA GLU A 140 1.10 -0.01 -13.66
C GLU A 140 0.01 0.56 -14.56
N ASP A 141 -0.68 -0.27 -15.33
CA ASP A 141 -1.82 0.13 -16.14
C ASP A 141 -2.65 -1.10 -16.57
N GLY A 142 -3.79 -0.83 -17.20
CA GLY A 142 -4.68 -1.87 -17.73
C GLY A 142 -4.08 -2.73 -18.84
N MET A 143 -3.10 -2.25 -19.62
CA MET A 143 -2.45 -3.05 -20.66
C MET A 143 -1.50 -4.08 -20.05
N ALA A 144 -0.66 -3.66 -19.11
CA ALA A 144 0.23 -4.53 -18.35
C ALA A 144 -0.57 -5.58 -17.58
N ALA A 145 -1.71 -5.19 -16.99
CA ALA A 145 -2.62 -6.13 -16.33
C ALA A 145 -3.16 -7.20 -17.28
N VAL A 146 -3.65 -6.81 -18.46
CA VAL A 146 -4.14 -7.75 -19.48
C VAL A 146 -3.01 -8.69 -19.92
N GLN A 147 -1.80 -8.17 -20.12
CA GLN A 147 -0.65 -8.97 -20.54
C GLN A 147 -0.29 -10.02 -19.48
N LEU A 148 -0.24 -9.63 -18.21
CA LEU A 148 0.00 -10.57 -17.10
C LEU A 148 -1.09 -11.65 -17.01
N VAL A 149 -2.36 -11.29 -17.23
CA VAL A 149 -3.44 -12.29 -17.27
C VAL A 149 -3.28 -13.24 -18.46
N LYS A 150 -2.82 -12.77 -19.63
CA LYS A 150 -2.57 -13.66 -20.78
C LYS A 150 -1.44 -14.64 -20.49
N GLU A 151 -0.37 -14.19 -19.84
CA GLU A 151 0.83 -14.99 -19.60
C GLU A 151 0.70 -15.93 -18.39
N GLN A 152 0.02 -15.47 -17.33
CA GLN A 152 0.02 -16.12 -16.01
C GLN A 152 -1.39 -16.28 -15.41
N GLY A 153 -2.45 -16.07 -16.19
CA GLY A 153 -3.83 -15.98 -15.68
C GLY A 153 -4.38 -17.22 -14.98
N GLU A 154 -3.75 -18.40 -15.12
CA GLU A 154 -4.08 -19.60 -14.35
C GLU A 154 -3.63 -19.50 -12.88
N ASN A 155 -2.57 -18.74 -12.61
CA ASN A 155 -2.04 -18.55 -11.27
C ASN A 155 -2.72 -17.38 -10.54
N ILE A 156 -3.37 -16.47 -11.28
CA ILE A 156 -4.07 -15.30 -10.72
C ILE A 156 -5.46 -15.72 -10.26
N SER A 157 -5.72 -15.52 -8.97
CA SER A 157 -7.00 -15.84 -8.32
C SER A 157 -7.93 -14.63 -8.21
N LEU A 158 -7.36 -13.44 -8.08
CA LEU A 158 -8.09 -12.18 -7.95
C LEU A 158 -7.31 -11.03 -8.58
N VAL A 159 -8.03 -10.08 -9.19
CA VAL A 159 -7.48 -8.79 -9.64
C VAL A 159 -8.10 -7.66 -8.82
N ILE A 160 -7.28 -6.72 -8.35
CA ILE A 160 -7.71 -5.45 -7.76
C ILE A 160 -7.23 -4.35 -8.71
N MET A 161 -8.13 -3.54 -9.23
CA MET A 161 -7.82 -2.62 -10.32
C MET A 161 -8.48 -1.25 -10.16
N ASP A 162 -7.70 -0.17 -10.23
CA ASP A 162 -8.27 1.18 -10.33
C ASP A 162 -9.02 1.36 -11.66
N VAL A 163 -10.19 1.97 -11.60
CA VAL A 163 -10.95 2.37 -12.79
C VAL A 163 -10.30 3.56 -13.47
N ALA A 164 -9.76 4.52 -12.70
CA ALA A 164 -9.35 5.83 -13.17
C ALA A 164 -7.88 5.88 -13.64
N MET A 165 -7.54 5.09 -14.67
CA MET A 165 -6.18 5.06 -15.25
C MET A 165 -6.09 5.78 -16.62
N PRO A 166 -5.01 6.53 -16.93
CA PRO A 166 -4.89 7.37 -18.12
C PRO A 166 -4.56 6.63 -19.44
N ARG A 167 -3.93 5.44 -19.40
CA ARG A 167 -3.49 4.70 -20.61
C ARG A 167 -4.56 3.76 -21.17
N LYS A 168 -4.97 2.78 -20.36
CA LYS A 168 -6.13 1.91 -20.60
C LYS A 168 -6.96 1.95 -19.34
N ASN A 169 -8.19 2.46 -19.41
CA ASN A 169 -9.02 2.59 -18.22
C ASN A 169 -9.34 1.20 -17.65
N GLY A 170 -9.57 1.12 -16.34
CA GLY A 170 -9.76 -0.17 -15.66
C GLY A 170 -10.99 -0.93 -16.15
N LEU A 171 -12.00 -0.25 -16.70
CA LEU A 171 -13.21 -0.89 -17.20
C LEU A 171 -12.98 -1.62 -18.54
N GLU A 172 -12.20 -1.03 -19.44
CA GLU A 172 -11.78 -1.67 -20.68
C GLU A 172 -10.89 -2.88 -20.41
N ALA A 173 -9.95 -2.75 -19.47
CA ALA A 173 -9.12 -3.86 -19.03
C ALA A 173 -9.97 -4.98 -18.38
N TYR A 174 -10.96 -4.63 -17.54
CA TYR A 174 -11.92 -5.57 -16.97
C TYR A 174 -12.61 -6.40 -18.05
N HIS A 175 -13.22 -5.76 -19.06
CA HIS A 175 -13.92 -6.49 -20.12
C HIS A 175 -12.98 -7.40 -20.92
N GLU A 176 -11.75 -6.97 -21.17
CA GLU A 176 -10.78 -7.76 -21.91
C GLU A 176 -10.28 -8.97 -21.10
N ILE A 177 -10.00 -8.76 -19.80
CA ILE A 177 -9.66 -9.83 -18.86
C ILE A 177 -10.81 -10.83 -18.74
N LYS A 178 -12.06 -10.37 -18.64
CA LYS A 178 -13.23 -11.24 -18.58
C LYS A 178 -13.45 -12.06 -19.87
N LYS A 179 -13.07 -11.54 -21.04
CA LYS A 179 -13.06 -12.34 -22.28
C LYS A 179 -12.01 -13.45 -22.25
N LEU A 180 -10.83 -13.19 -21.67
CA LEU A 180 -9.75 -14.17 -21.55
C LEU A 180 -10.02 -15.21 -20.47
N ARG A 181 -10.54 -14.77 -19.32
CA ARG A 181 -10.78 -15.56 -18.11
C ARG A 181 -12.15 -15.18 -17.51
N PRO A 182 -13.26 -15.73 -18.02
CA PRO A 182 -14.61 -15.37 -17.54
C PRO A 182 -14.81 -15.56 -16.03
N GLY A 183 -14.21 -16.62 -15.47
CA GLY A 183 -14.30 -16.95 -14.04
C GLY A 183 -13.32 -16.20 -13.12
N LEU A 184 -12.41 -15.38 -13.66
CA LEU A 184 -11.46 -14.64 -12.84
C LEU A 184 -12.18 -13.54 -12.05
N GLN A 185 -11.96 -13.52 -10.74
CA GLN A 185 -12.54 -12.54 -9.84
C GLN A 185 -11.82 -11.19 -10.00
N ILE A 186 -12.57 -10.10 -10.06
CA ILE A 186 -12.01 -8.74 -10.23
C ILE A 186 -12.77 -7.76 -9.33
N ILE A 187 -12.04 -7.04 -8.49
CA ILE A 187 -12.50 -5.88 -7.73
C ILE A 187 -12.07 -4.64 -8.48
N LEU A 188 -13.04 -3.85 -8.95
CA LEU A 188 -12.78 -2.51 -9.45
C LEU A 188 -12.76 -1.53 -8.29
N VAL A 189 -11.73 -0.70 -8.24
CA VAL A 189 -11.55 0.32 -7.23
C VAL A 189 -11.87 1.67 -7.88
N SER A 190 -12.78 2.45 -7.29
CA SER A 190 -13.32 3.63 -7.98
C SER A 190 -13.52 4.84 -7.08
N GLY A 191 -13.25 6.05 -7.60
CA GLY A 191 -13.51 7.32 -6.88
C GLY A 191 -14.97 7.77 -6.91
N TYR A 192 -15.25 8.93 -6.28
CA TYR A 192 -16.59 9.53 -6.06
C TYR A 192 -17.44 9.82 -7.31
N HIS A 193 -16.93 9.62 -8.52
CA HIS A 193 -17.63 9.87 -9.80
C HIS A 193 -17.47 8.72 -10.79
N SER A 194 -17.57 7.51 -10.30
CA SER A 194 -17.49 6.32 -11.11
C SER A 194 -18.91 5.95 -11.58
N GLY A 195 -19.09 5.82 -12.89
CA GLY A 195 -20.38 5.82 -13.57
C GLY A 195 -21.30 4.63 -13.26
N ILE A 196 -22.29 4.40 -14.13
CA ILE A 196 -23.15 3.22 -14.05
C ILE A 196 -22.34 2.01 -14.51
N PHE A 197 -22.15 1.04 -13.62
CA PHE A 197 -21.49 -0.23 -13.93
C PHE A 197 -22.52 -1.35 -14.05
N ASP A 198 -22.18 -2.41 -14.78
CA ASP A 198 -23.00 -3.62 -14.84
C ASP A 198 -23.14 -4.24 -13.44
N SER A 199 -24.30 -4.81 -13.14
CA SER A 199 -24.61 -5.38 -11.81
C SER A 199 -23.73 -6.56 -11.40
N GLU A 200 -22.97 -7.13 -12.33
CA GLU A 200 -22.04 -8.24 -12.09
C GLU A 200 -20.64 -7.77 -11.67
N VAL A 201 -20.36 -6.46 -11.74
CA VAL A 201 -19.06 -5.90 -11.39
C VAL A 201 -18.97 -5.70 -9.88
N THR A 202 -17.92 -6.26 -9.27
CA THR A 202 -17.62 -5.97 -7.86
C THR A 202 -16.83 -4.67 -7.76
N ILE A 203 -17.35 -3.72 -6.99
CA ILE A 203 -16.76 -2.38 -6.87
C ILE A 203 -16.45 -2.06 -5.42
N LEU A 204 -15.27 -1.51 -5.20
CA LEU A 204 -14.82 -0.95 -3.94
C LEU A 204 -14.61 0.56 -4.10
N GLN A 205 -15.41 1.34 -3.38
CA GLN A 205 -15.37 2.80 -3.48
C GLN A 205 -14.19 3.37 -2.67
N LYS A 206 -13.39 4.24 -3.29
CA LYS A 206 -12.40 5.10 -2.61
C LYS A 206 -13.15 6.23 -1.86
N PRO A 207 -12.84 6.50 -0.58
CA PRO A 207 -11.84 5.80 0.22
C PRO A 207 -12.38 4.49 0.83
N PHE A 208 -11.55 3.45 0.87
CA PHE A 208 -11.85 2.17 1.52
C PHE A 208 -10.83 1.85 2.60
N SER A 209 -11.24 1.09 3.61
CA SER A 209 -10.31 0.60 4.61
C SER A 209 -9.72 -0.77 4.20
N PRO A 210 -8.56 -1.16 4.76
CA PRO A 210 -7.98 -2.48 4.55
C PRO A 210 -8.95 -3.61 4.86
N GLU A 211 -9.77 -3.44 5.90
CA GLU A 211 -10.76 -4.43 6.31
C GLU A 211 -11.83 -4.64 5.25
N THR A 212 -12.33 -3.55 4.66
CA THR A 212 -13.32 -3.62 3.59
C THR A 212 -12.73 -4.33 2.38
N LEU A 213 -11.48 -4.04 2.01
CA LEU A 213 -10.79 -4.73 0.93
C LEU A 213 -10.66 -6.24 1.25
N LEU A 214 -10.09 -6.60 2.39
CA LEU A 214 -9.85 -7.99 2.77
C LEU A 214 -11.15 -8.80 2.95
N THR A 215 -12.20 -8.17 3.47
CA THR A 215 -13.53 -8.79 3.59
C THR A 215 -14.07 -9.11 2.19
N GLN A 216 -13.96 -8.16 1.25
CA GLN A 216 -14.40 -8.37 -0.11
C GLN A 216 -13.60 -9.47 -0.82
N MET A 217 -12.27 -9.47 -0.63
CA MET A 217 -11.41 -10.52 -1.16
C MET A 217 -11.81 -11.90 -0.64
N ARG A 218 -12.07 -12.05 0.67
CA ARG A 218 -12.49 -13.33 1.27
C ARG A 218 -13.81 -13.81 0.70
N LEU A 219 -14.78 -12.92 0.53
CA LEU A 219 -16.08 -13.24 -0.09
C LEU A 219 -15.90 -13.75 -1.53
N MET A 220 -15.02 -13.10 -2.31
CA MET A 220 -14.79 -13.47 -3.70
C MET A 220 -13.92 -14.74 -3.88
N LEU A 221 -12.97 -14.96 -2.98
CA LEU A 221 -12.12 -16.16 -2.97
C LEU A 221 -12.79 -17.37 -2.30
N GLY A 222 -14.00 -17.21 -1.75
CA GLY A 222 -14.76 -18.30 -1.13
C GLY A 222 -14.26 -18.72 0.25
N ALA A 223 -13.49 -17.89 0.95
CA ALA A 223 -13.03 -18.16 2.31
C ALA A 223 -14.11 -17.75 3.33
N SER A 224 -14.49 -18.66 4.24
CA SER A 224 -15.46 -18.36 5.30
C SER A 224 -14.97 -17.22 6.22
N PRO A 225 -15.87 -16.32 6.67
CA PRO A 225 -15.51 -15.30 7.65
C PRO A 225 -15.13 -15.96 8.99
N PRO A 226 -14.17 -15.40 9.75
CA PRO A 226 -13.90 -15.86 11.11
C PRO A 226 -15.14 -15.62 11.96
N GLY A 227 -15.58 -16.67 12.68
CA GLY A 227 -16.65 -16.60 13.67
C GLY A 227 -16.20 -15.93 14.96
#